data_AF-A0A925TQ32-F1
#
_entry.id   AF-A0A925TQ32-F1
#
_cell.length_a   1.000
_cell.length_b   1.000
_cell.length_c   1.000
_cell.angle_alpha   90.00
_cell.angle_beta   90.00
_cell.angle_gamma   90.00
#
_symmetry.space_group_name_H-M   'P 1'
#
loop_
_entity.id
_entity.type
_entity.pdbx_description
1 polymer ?
#
loop_
_entity_poly.entity_id
_entity_poly.type
_entity_poly.pdbx_seq_one_letter_code
_entity_poly.pdbx_strand_id
1 'polypeptide(L)'
;LRIAFELSTTISERIRNFRLERLGKIVAGETPLGKVQAAVLILHLIPVSSFASPVNYDLPTLLNQARPSLIPMGNPRGWDNFYNFDGIAAIHRIDKLPSYNSYTQVFRNGIIESACFISNETKTGENIISSLVYERTTLQSLSECLKLQKHLSIQTPILVMSSLLHVSGCKLYVSERSYRRNNTPIDRDSLIMPEILIDDFDCNTGKVMKPAFDMVWNAAGYEGSMNYDDKNNWKNDHS
;
A
#
# COMPACT_ATOMS: atom_id res chain seq x y z
N LEU A 1 -6.06 21.10 -27.18
CA LEU A 1 -6.90 20.93 -25.97
C LEU A 1 -7.67 19.60 -25.96
N ARG A 2 -8.46 19.26 -26.98
CA ARG A 2 -9.18 17.97 -27.03
C ARG A 2 -8.29 16.71 -26.97
N ILE A 3 -7.19 16.67 -27.72
CA ILE A 3 -6.25 15.53 -27.72
C ILE A 3 -5.53 15.37 -26.36
N ALA A 4 -5.14 16.48 -25.71
CA ALA A 4 -4.52 16.42 -24.38
C ALA A 4 -5.50 15.97 -23.29
N PHE A 5 -6.77 16.35 -23.41
CA PHE A 5 -7.84 15.89 -22.53
C PHE A 5 -8.18 14.41 -22.76
N GLU A 6 -8.29 13.97 -24.02
CA GLU A 6 -8.54 12.56 -24.39
C GLU A 6 -7.37 11.63 -23.97
N LEU A 7 -6.12 12.11 -24.06
CA LEU A 7 -4.93 11.42 -23.53
C LEU A 7 -4.99 11.32 -22.00
N SER A 8 -5.41 12.38 -21.32
CA SER A 8 -5.57 12.40 -19.86
C SER A 8 -6.66 11.42 -19.39
N THR A 9 -7.84 11.39 -20.04
CA THR A 9 -8.90 10.42 -19.70
C THR A 9 -8.46 8.98 -19.95
N THR A 10 -7.74 8.73 -21.04
CA THR A 10 -7.23 7.38 -21.37
C THR A 10 -6.20 6.90 -20.33
N ILE A 11 -5.31 7.79 -19.88
CA ILE A 11 -4.33 7.47 -18.84
C ILE A 11 -5.03 7.16 -17.51
N SER A 12 -5.97 8.00 -17.07
CA SER A 12 -6.73 7.77 -15.84
C SER A 12 -7.51 6.44 -15.87
N GLU A 13 -8.12 6.09 -17.01
CA GLU A 13 -8.79 4.79 -17.18
C GLU A 13 -7.82 3.62 -17.10
N ARG A 14 -6.65 3.71 -17.74
CA ARG A 14 -5.61 2.67 -17.68
C ARG A 14 -5.10 2.45 -16.25
N ILE A 15 -4.91 3.53 -15.50
CA ILE A 15 -4.49 3.48 -14.09
C ILE A 15 -5.56 2.81 -13.22
N ARG A 16 -6.82 3.19 -13.41
CA ARG A 16 -7.96 2.55 -12.72
C ARG A 16 -8.06 1.06 -13.05
N ASN A 17 -7.95 0.70 -14.32
CA ASN A 17 -8.02 -0.68 -14.78
C ASN A 17 -6.86 -1.52 -14.23
N PHE A 18 -5.64 -0.96 -14.21
CA PHE A 18 -4.49 -1.59 -13.57
C PHE A 18 -4.79 -1.90 -12.09
N ARG A 19 -5.26 -0.91 -11.32
CA ARG A 19 -5.59 -1.12 -9.91
C ARG A 19 -6.65 -2.21 -9.74
N LEU A 20 -7.72 -2.19 -10.54
CA LEU A 20 -8.79 -3.20 -10.47
C LEU A 20 -8.28 -4.60 -10.79
N GLU A 21 -7.47 -4.76 -11.85
CA GLU A 21 -6.86 -6.05 -12.22
C GLU A 21 -5.98 -6.57 -11.08
N ARG A 22 -5.14 -5.70 -10.52
CA ARG A 22 -4.22 -6.05 -9.42
C ARG A 22 -4.95 -6.47 -8.15
N LEU A 23 -5.98 -5.72 -7.74
CA LEU A 23 -6.81 -6.09 -6.59
C LEU A 23 -7.54 -7.42 -6.84
N GLY A 24 -8.03 -7.65 -8.07
CA GLY A 24 -8.63 -8.92 -8.48
C GLY A 24 -7.68 -10.10 -8.31
N LYS A 25 -6.42 -9.97 -8.76
CA LYS A 25 -5.37 -11.00 -8.57
C LYS A 25 -5.08 -11.28 -7.10
N ILE A 26 -5.10 -10.26 -6.24
CA ILE A 26 -4.91 -10.43 -4.79
C ILE A 26 -6.08 -11.21 -4.19
N VAL A 27 -7.33 -10.85 -4.51
CA VAL A 27 -8.53 -11.58 -4.05
C VAL A 27 -8.53 -13.03 -4.54
N ALA A 28 -8.11 -13.28 -5.77
CA ALA A 28 -8.03 -14.62 -6.35
C ALA A 28 -6.87 -15.47 -5.77
N GLY A 29 -5.97 -14.87 -4.99
CA GLY A 29 -4.79 -15.55 -4.45
C GLY A 29 -3.69 -15.82 -5.48
N GLU A 30 -3.69 -15.06 -6.59
CA GLU A 30 -2.75 -15.17 -7.71
C GLU A 30 -1.50 -14.29 -7.53
N THR A 31 -1.27 -13.79 -6.31
CA THR A 31 -0.11 -12.98 -5.95
C THR A 31 0.78 -13.69 -4.92
N PRO A 32 1.99 -13.17 -4.64
CA PRO A 32 2.85 -13.73 -3.61
C PRO A 32 2.22 -13.91 -2.22
N LEU A 33 1.17 -13.16 -1.86
CA LEU A 33 0.42 -13.36 -0.60
C LEU A 33 -0.23 -14.74 -0.52
N GLY A 34 -0.60 -15.35 -1.66
CA GLY A 34 -1.41 -16.55 -1.70
C GLY A 34 -2.86 -16.27 -1.31
N LYS A 35 -3.53 -17.26 -0.71
CA LYS A 35 -4.95 -17.15 -0.35
C LYS A 35 -5.18 -16.06 0.71
N VAL A 36 -5.98 -15.06 0.36
CA VAL A 36 -6.39 -14.00 1.28
C VAL A 36 -7.51 -14.50 2.19
N GLN A 37 -7.23 -14.60 3.49
CA GLN A 37 -8.17 -15.06 4.52
C GLN A 37 -8.31 -14.09 5.70
N ALA A 38 -7.66 -12.93 5.60
CA ALA A 38 -7.56 -11.95 6.66
C ALA A 38 -7.39 -10.56 6.03
N ALA A 39 -7.51 -9.48 6.80
CA ALA A 39 -7.40 -8.13 6.27
C ALA A 39 -6.03 -7.91 5.62
N VAL A 40 -6.02 -7.35 4.41
CA VAL A 40 -4.81 -7.04 3.64
C VAL A 40 -4.72 -5.54 3.40
N LEU A 41 -3.53 -4.98 3.61
CA LEU A 41 -3.14 -3.65 3.15
C LEU A 41 -2.42 -3.77 1.81
N ILE A 42 -2.79 -2.93 0.86
CA ILE A 42 -2.15 -2.80 -0.44
C ILE A 42 -1.77 -1.35 -0.67
N LEU A 43 -0.58 -1.15 -1.22
CA LEU A 43 -0.08 0.14 -1.69
C LEU A 43 0.39 0.00 -3.14
N HIS A 44 -0.15 0.84 -4.02
CA HIS A 44 0.30 1.00 -5.39
C HIS A 44 0.94 2.38 -5.57
N LEU A 45 2.15 2.42 -6.12
CA LEU A 45 2.83 3.64 -6.56
C LEU A 45 2.95 3.60 -8.08
N ILE A 46 2.20 4.46 -8.75
CA ILE A 46 2.06 4.45 -10.20
C ILE A 46 2.60 5.76 -10.78
N PRO A 47 3.79 5.75 -11.40
CA PRO A 47 4.26 6.89 -12.17
C PRO A 47 3.29 7.17 -13.32
N VAL A 48 2.91 8.43 -13.53
CA VAL A 48 2.07 8.80 -14.69
C VAL A 48 2.77 8.43 -16.01
N SER A 49 4.10 8.50 -16.02
CA SER A 49 4.95 8.10 -17.14
C SER A 49 4.79 6.62 -17.53
N SER A 50 4.43 5.72 -16.60
CA SER A 50 4.23 4.28 -16.85
C SER A 50 3.12 3.99 -17.86
N PHE A 51 2.19 4.92 -18.08
CA PHE A 51 1.11 4.81 -19.06
C PHE A 51 1.18 5.86 -20.18
N ALA A 52 1.99 6.91 -20.00
CA ALA A 52 2.19 7.96 -20.99
C ALA A 52 3.29 7.63 -22.02
N SER A 53 4.30 6.83 -21.64
CA SER A 53 5.40 6.41 -22.50
C SER A 53 5.70 4.93 -22.28
N PRO A 54 6.07 4.15 -23.32
CA PRO A 54 6.47 2.75 -23.17
C PRO A 54 7.86 2.66 -22.51
N VAL A 55 7.93 2.94 -21.21
CA VAL A 55 9.11 2.65 -20.40
C VAL A 55 9.05 1.16 -20.03
N ASN A 56 10.13 0.44 -20.35
CA ASN A 56 10.29 -0.96 -20.02
C ASN A 56 11.73 -1.18 -19.53
N TYR A 57 11.89 -1.18 -18.21
CA TYR A 57 13.15 -1.47 -17.54
C TYR A 57 13.51 -2.94 -17.79
N ASP A 58 14.73 -3.18 -18.26
CA ASP A 58 15.25 -4.54 -18.35
C ASP A 58 15.52 -5.14 -16.94
N LEU A 59 15.51 -6.46 -16.86
CA LEU A 59 15.76 -7.15 -15.58
C LEU A 59 17.13 -6.83 -14.98
N PRO A 60 18.24 -6.72 -15.75
CA PRO A 60 19.54 -6.32 -15.20
C PRO A 60 19.53 -4.94 -14.52
N THR A 61 18.82 -3.96 -15.06
CA THR A 61 18.68 -2.63 -14.44
C THR A 61 17.93 -2.74 -13.12
N LEU A 62 16.78 -3.42 -13.10
CA LEU A 62 16.02 -3.65 -11.87
C LEU A 62 16.85 -4.43 -10.83
N LEU A 63 17.68 -5.36 -11.28
CA LEU A 63 18.56 -6.14 -10.42
C LEU A 63 19.62 -5.30 -9.73
N ASN A 64 20.34 -4.47 -10.49
CA ASN A 64 21.45 -3.71 -9.95
C ASN A 64 20.98 -2.53 -9.10
N GLN A 65 19.86 -1.91 -9.49
CA GLN A 65 19.36 -0.69 -8.87
C GLN A 65 18.29 -0.96 -7.80
N ALA A 66 17.32 -1.84 -8.06
CA ALA A 66 16.21 -2.05 -7.12
C ALA A 66 16.55 -3.03 -6.00
N ARG A 67 17.19 -4.16 -6.32
CA ARG A 67 17.40 -5.28 -5.39
C ARG A 67 18.04 -4.88 -4.04
N PRO A 68 19.04 -3.98 -3.96
CA PRO A 68 19.65 -3.61 -2.68
C PRO A 68 18.69 -2.92 -1.70
N SER A 69 17.60 -2.34 -2.20
CA SER A 69 16.62 -1.59 -1.41
C SER A 69 15.20 -2.12 -1.56
N LEU A 70 15.03 -3.29 -2.21
CA LEU A 70 13.74 -3.93 -2.40
C LEU A 70 13.39 -4.78 -1.17
N ILE A 71 12.45 -4.27 -0.37
CA ILE A 71 12.03 -4.86 0.90
C ILE A 71 10.52 -5.14 0.83
N PRO A 72 10.04 -6.28 1.35
CA PRO A 72 8.61 -6.54 1.46
C PRO A 72 7.89 -5.55 2.39
N MET A 73 6.58 -5.35 2.18
CA MET A 73 5.79 -4.48 3.04
C MET A 73 5.93 -4.87 4.53
N GLY A 74 6.07 -3.87 5.40
CA GLY A 74 6.24 -4.07 6.84
C GLY A 74 7.66 -4.36 7.32
N ASN A 75 8.66 -4.29 6.43
CA ASN A 75 10.09 -4.46 6.72
C ASN A 75 10.39 -5.70 7.60
N PRO A 76 10.00 -6.91 7.14
CA PRO A 76 10.21 -8.13 7.89
C PRO A 76 11.70 -8.52 7.93
N ARG A 77 12.05 -9.39 8.88
CA ARG A 77 13.39 -9.95 8.96
C ARG A 77 13.53 -11.13 8.00
N GLY A 78 14.34 -10.94 6.96
CA GLY A 78 14.66 -11.97 5.96
C GLY A 78 13.56 -12.11 4.90
N TRP A 79 13.97 -12.17 3.64
CA TRP A 79 13.09 -12.36 2.50
C TRP A 79 13.89 -12.89 1.32
N ASP A 80 13.17 -13.40 0.34
CA ASP A 80 13.73 -13.85 -0.92
C ASP A 80 13.36 -12.88 -2.04
N ASN A 81 14.27 -12.71 -2.99
CA ASN A 81 14.00 -11.94 -4.21
C ASN A 81 13.70 -12.92 -5.35
N PHE A 82 12.57 -12.71 -6.03
CA PHE A 82 12.09 -13.53 -7.13
C PHE A 82 11.94 -12.71 -8.40
N TYR A 83 12.17 -13.37 -9.54
CA TYR A 83 11.90 -12.81 -10.86
C TYR A 83 10.62 -13.42 -11.40
N ASN A 84 9.81 -12.60 -12.04
CA ASN A 84 8.62 -13.08 -12.73
C ASN A 84 8.45 -12.36 -14.07
N PHE A 85 7.40 -12.76 -14.79
CA PHE A 85 7.05 -12.17 -16.08
C PHE A 85 6.84 -10.66 -16.00
N ASP A 86 6.44 -10.14 -14.84
CA ASP A 86 6.08 -8.74 -14.63
C ASP A 86 7.25 -7.87 -14.15
N GLY A 87 8.18 -8.40 -13.36
CA GLY A 87 9.42 -7.73 -12.96
C GLY A 87 10.22 -8.50 -11.92
N ILE A 88 10.54 -7.83 -10.81
CA ILE A 88 11.21 -8.40 -9.63
C ILE A 88 10.32 -8.21 -8.40
N ALA A 89 10.31 -9.20 -7.52
CA ALA A 89 9.57 -9.17 -6.26
C ALA A 89 10.52 -9.46 -5.08
N ALA A 90 10.36 -8.74 -3.97
CA ALA A 90 10.79 -9.24 -2.66
C ALA A 90 9.59 -9.87 -1.97
N ILE A 91 9.76 -11.09 -1.46
CA ILE A 91 8.69 -11.88 -0.86
C ILE A 91 9.16 -12.37 0.51
N HIS A 92 8.40 -12.01 1.55
CA HIS A 92 8.52 -12.60 2.86
C HIS A 92 7.40 -13.63 3.04
N ARG A 93 7.79 -14.88 3.32
CA ARG A 93 6.85 -15.99 3.52
C ARG A 93 7.22 -16.78 4.76
N ILE A 94 6.21 -17.04 5.58
CA ILE A 94 6.30 -17.95 6.73
C ILE A 94 5.18 -18.97 6.60
N ASP A 95 5.50 -20.19 6.15
CA ASP A 95 4.49 -21.23 5.86
C ASP A 95 3.57 -21.54 7.05
N LYS A 96 4.14 -21.52 8.27
CA LYS A 96 3.39 -21.78 9.52
C LYS A 96 2.60 -20.57 10.00
N LEU A 97 2.88 -19.38 9.49
CA LEU A 97 2.24 -18.12 9.88
C LEU A 97 1.91 -17.26 8.63
N PRO A 98 0.99 -17.72 7.75
CA PRO A 98 0.69 -17.00 6.51
C PRO A 98 0.21 -15.56 6.70
N SER A 99 -0.34 -15.24 7.87
CA SER A 99 -0.73 -13.88 8.27
C SER A 99 0.44 -12.91 8.44
N TYR A 100 1.68 -13.38 8.34
CA TYR A 100 2.88 -12.53 8.34
C TYR A 100 3.45 -12.36 6.92
N ASN A 101 2.88 -13.03 5.92
CA ASN A 101 3.36 -12.92 4.55
C ASN A 101 3.21 -11.49 4.04
N SER A 102 4.21 -11.05 3.29
CA SER A 102 4.18 -9.77 2.61
C SER A 102 5.04 -9.81 1.35
N TYR A 103 4.81 -8.86 0.44
CA TYR A 103 5.66 -8.69 -0.72
C TYR A 103 5.73 -7.24 -1.18
N THR A 104 6.75 -6.96 -1.99
CA THR A 104 6.85 -5.76 -2.83
C THR A 104 7.28 -6.18 -4.23
N GLN A 105 6.47 -5.86 -5.23
CA GLN A 105 6.70 -6.12 -6.65
C GLN A 105 7.06 -4.80 -7.35
N VAL A 106 8.17 -4.80 -8.08
CA VAL A 106 8.54 -3.74 -9.02
C VAL A 106 8.27 -4.26 -10.43
N PHE A 107 7.34 -3.62 -11.13
CA PHE A 107 7.00 -3.96 -12.51
C PHE A 107 8.00 -3.34 -13.48
N ARG A 108 8.13 -3.96 -14.66
CA ARG A 108 8.98 -3.48 -15.76
C ARG A 108 8.65 -2.06 -16.22
N ASN A 109 7.46 -1.55 -15.98
CA ASN A 109 7.09 -0.17 -16.31
C ASN A 109 7.29 0.83 -15.15
N GLY A 110 7.97 0.42 -14.06
CA GLY A 110 8.29 1.29 -12.92
C GLY A 110 7.18 1.40 -11.86
N ILE A 111 6.04 0.74 -12.08
CA ILE A 111 5.00 0.64 -11.04
C ILE A 111 5.54 -0.20 -9.88
N ILE A 112 5.18 0.16 -8.65
CA ILE A 112 5.41 -0.65 -7.46
C ILE A 112 4.07 -1.04 -6.83
N GLU A 113 3.94 -2.32 -6.48
CA GLU A 113 2.86 -2.87 -5.66
C GLU A 113 3.45 -3.48 -4.40
N SER A 114 2.95 -3.10 -3.23
CA SER A 114 3.38 -3.65 -1.95
C SER A 114 2.15 -4.07 -1.16
N ALA A 115 2.19 -5.24 -0.53
CA ALA A 115 1.06 -5.74 0.25
C ALA A 115 1.47 -6.62 1.43
N CYS A 116 0.70 -6.56 2.51
CA CYS A 116 0.81 -7.42 3.68
C CYS A 116 -0.55 -7.65 4.35
N PHE A 117 -0.66 -8.71 5.14
CA PHE A 117 -1.76 -8.85 6.08
C PHE A 117 -1.61 -7.85 7.25
N ILE A 118 -2.74 -7.36 7.77
CA ILE A 118 -2.78 -6.32 8.81
C ILE A 118 -3.74 -6.63 9.97
N SER A 119 -4.57 -7.67 9.86
CA SER A 119 -5.45 -8.07 10.95
C SER A 119 -4.77 -9.03 11.92
N ASN A 120 -5.11 -8.87 13.19
CA ASN A 120 -4.84 -9.84 14.25
C ASN A 120 -6.16 -10.28 14.87
N GLU A 121 -6.17 -11.48 15.46
CA GLU A 121 -7.29 -11.96 16.25
C GLU A 121 -7.06 -11.64 17.74
N THR A 122 -8.06 -11.10 18.42
CA THR A 122 -8.01 -10.92 19.88
C THR A 122 -8.20 -12.26 20.60
N LYS A 123 -7.93 -12.29 21.91
CA LYS A 123 -8.25 -13.46 22.75
C LYS A 123 -9.74 -13.84 22.75
N THR A 124 -10.62 -12.92 22.35
CA THR A 124 -12.07 -13.10 22.28
C THR A 124 -12.55 -13.50 20.88
N GLY A 125 -11.64 -13.72 19.92
CA GLY A 125 -11.97 -14.12 18.56
C GLY A 125 -12.36 -12.95 17.64
N GLU A 126 -12.12 -11.70 18.04
CA GLU A 126 -12.45 -10.53 17.22
C GLU A 126 -11.29 -10.19 16.29
N ASN A 127 -11.60 -9.95 15.00
CA ASN A 127 -10.63 -9.45 14.04
C ASN A 127 -10.41 -7.95 14.25
N ILE A 128 -9.17 -7.57 14.52
CA ILE A 128 -8.77 -6.18 14.75
C ILE A 128 -7.67 -5.76 13.79
N ILE A 129 -7.70 -4.49 13.40
CA ILE A 129 -6.61 -3.81 12.70
C ILE A 129 -5.99 -2.84 13.69
N SER A 130 -4.68 -2.98 13.96
CA SER A 130 -3.98 -2.06 14.86
C SER A 130 -3.80 -0.71 14.18
N SER A 131 -4.47 0.32 14.69
CA SER A 131 -4.48 1.68 14.12
C SER A 131 -3.07 2.26 13.92
N LEU A 132 -2.17 2.02 14.88
CA LEU A 132 -0.80 2.51 14.81
C LEU A 132 0.04 1.72 13.81
N VAL A 133 -0.11 0.39 13.80
CA VAL A 133 0.75 -0.49 13.01
C VAL A 133 0.44 -0.34 11.53
N TYR A 134 -0.83 -0.35 11.11
CA TYR A 134 -1.16 -0.27 9.69
C TYR A 134 -0.71 1.08 9.07
N GLU A 135 -0.89 2.20 9.79
CA GLU A 135 -0.41 3.51 9.32
C GLU A 135 1.11 3.56 9.25
N ARG A 136 1.80 3.09 10.30
CA ARG A 136 3.27 3.02 10.32
C ARG A 136 3.81 2.22 9.15
N THR A 137 3.25 1.02 8.94
CA THR A 137 3.62 0.14 7.83
C THR A 137 3.39 0.82 6.49
N THR A 138 2.26 1.51 6.32
CA THR A 138 1.97 2.27 5.09
C THR A 138 3.00 3.38 4.85
N LEU A 139 3.31 4.19 5.87
CA LEU A 139 4.23 5.32 5.75
C LEU A 139 5.67 4.88 5.48
N GLN A 140 6.13 3.83 6.17
CA GLN A 140 7.44 3.24 5.96
C GLN A 140 7.57 2.68 4.54
N SER A 141 6.60 1.86 4.11
CA SER A 141 6.62 1.28 2.75
C SER A 141 6.49 2.35 1.67
N LEU A 142 5.69 3.40 1.88
CA LEU A 142 5.62 4.53 0.94
C LEU A 142 6.98 5.23 0.80
N SER A 143 7.65 5.52 1.92
CA SER A 143 8.98 6.16 1.92
C SER A 143 10.03 5.30 1.20
N GLU A 144 10.08 4.00 1.49
CA GLU A 144 10.99 3.06 0.83
C GLU A 144 10.70 2.94 -0.67
N CYS A 145 9.43 2.86 -1.07
CA CYS A 145 9.04 2.75 -2.47
C CYS A 145 9.34 4.03 -3.26
N LEU A 146 9.13 5.22 -2.67
CA LEU A 146 9.49 6.50 -3.29
C LEU A 146 11.01 6.63 -3.48
N LYS A 147 11.81 6.26 -2.47
CA LYS A 147 13.28 6.20 -2.58
C LYS A 147 13.72 5.25 -3.68
N LEU A 148 13.06 4.10 -3.79
CA LEU A 148 13.33 3.12 -4.84
C LEU A 148 13.01 3.67 -6.23
N GLN A 149 11.85 4.31 -6.43
CA GLN A 149 11.52 4.95 -7.71
C GLN A 149 12.50 6.08 -8.08
N LYS A 150 12.90 6.90 -7.09
CA LYS A 150 13.93 7.94 -7.27
C LYS A 150 15.27 7.33 -7.71
N HIS A 151 15.68 6.21 -7.11
CA HIS A 151 16.90 5.50 -7.47
C HIS A 151 16.85 4.89 -8.89
N LEU A 152 15.67 4.43 -9.33
CA LEU A 152 15.41 3.98 -10.70
C LEU A 152 15.27 5.11 -11.72
N SER A 153 15.55 6.36 -11.31
CA SER A 153 15.43 7.57 -12.13
C SER A 153 14.02 7.79 -12.72
N ILE A 154 13.00 7.23 -12.07
CA ILE A 154 11.59 7.46 -12.42
C ILE A 154 11.25 8.92 -12.11
N GLN A 155 10.51 9.56 -13.01
CA GLN A 155 10.09 10.95 -12.86
C GLN A 155 8.71 11.04 -12.20
N THR A 156 8.52 12.08 -11.37
CA THR A 156 7.21 12.51 -10.89
C THR A 156 6.38 13.08 -12.04
N PRO A 157 5.03 13.12 -11.93
CA PRO A 157 4.23 12.74 -10.77
C PRO A 157 4.03 11.23 -10.58
N ILE A 158 3.92 10.82 -9.32
CA ILE A 158 3.57 9.47 -8.88
C ILE A 158 2.17 9.50 -8.25
N LEU A 159 1.27 8.64 -8.70
CA LEU A 159 -0.02 8.40 -8.05
C LEU A 159 0.13 7.30 -7.01
N VAL A 160 -0.15 7.65 -5.76
CA VAL A 160 -0.17 6.73 -4.62
C VAL A 160 -1.61 6.32 -4.35
N MET A 161 -1.85 5.01 -4.31
CA MET A 161 -3.17 4.45 -4.07
C MET A 161 -3.07 3.38 -3.00
N SER A 162 -3.82 3.56 -1.91
CA SER A 162 -3.91 2.55 -0.84
C SER A 162 -5.28 1.88 -0.85
N SER A 163 -5.29 0.57 -0.60
CA SER A 163 -6.51 -0.22 -0.53
C SER A 163 -6.43 -1.18 0.66
N LEU A 164 -7.55 -1.39 1.35
CA LEU A 164 -7.70 -2.46 2.33
C LEU A 164 -8.75 -3.45 1.82
N LEU A 165 -8.43 -4.74 1.83
CA LEU A 165 -9.33 -5.82 1.42
C LEU A 165 -9.60 -6.76 2.59
N HIS A 166 -10.72 -7.48 2.54
CA HIS A 166 -11.13 -8.44 3.55
C HIS A 166 -11.26 -7.82 4.96
N VAL A 167 -11.81 -6.60 5.02
CA VAL A 167 -11.94 -5.82 6.27
C VAL A 167 -13.34 -5.80 6.85
N SER A 168 -14.32 -6.48 6.23
CA SER A 168 -15.68 -6.54 6.77
C SER A 168 -15.68 -7.11 8.19
N GLY A 169 -16.35 -6.43 9.12
CA GLY A 169 -16.41 -6.83 10.52
C GLY A 169 -15.15 -6.54 11.33
N CYS A 170 -14.04 -6.14 10.71
CA CYS A 170 -12.83 -5.75 11.42
C CYS A 170 -13.07 -4.47 12.24
N LYS A 171 -12.45 -4.40 13.41
CA LYS A 171 -12.47 -3.21 14.27
C LYS A 171 -11.11 -2.55 14.30
N LEU A 172 -11.09 -1.21 14.37
CA LEU A 172 -9.83 -0.48 14.51
C LEU A 172 -9.42 -0.42 15.98
N TYR A 173 -8.29 -1.05 16.31
CA TYR A 173 -7.75 -1.07 17.67
C TYR A 173 -6.83 0.16 17.89
N VAL A 174 -7.24 1.03 18.81
CA VAL A 174 -6.52 2.27 19.16
C VAL A 174 -5.85 2.16 20.52
N SER A 175 -6.64 1.82 21.53
CA SER A 175 -6.21 1.51 22.89
C SER A 175 -7.33 0.74 23.56
N GLU A 176 -7.05 0.06 24.69
CA GLU A 176 -8.10 -0.63 25.45
C GLU A 176 -9.23 0.33 25.86
N ARG A 177 -8.88 1.56 26.28
CA ARG A 177 -9.85 2.59 26.66
C ARG A 177 -10.71 3.04 25.48
N SER A 178 -10.08 3.27 24.32
CA SER A 178 -10.81 3.68 23.11
C SER A 178 -11.70 2.55 22.60
N TYR A 179 -11.20 1.31 22.61
CA TYR A 179 -11.92 0.14 22.14
C TYR A 179 -13.21 -0.13 22.94
N ARG A 180 -13.19 0.14 24.26
CA ARG A 180 -14.41 0.07 25.08
C ARG A 180 -15.43 1.16 24.77
N ARG A 181 -15.01 2.28 24.18
CA ARG A 181 -15.88 3.43 23.87
C ARG A 181 -16.40 3.41 22.44
N ASN A 182 -15.56 2.98 21.50
CA ASN A 182 -15.90 2.85 20.10
C ASN A 182 -15.36 1.51 19.59
N ASN A 183 -16.28 0.64 19.22
CA ASN A 183 -16.01 -0.68 18.68
C ASN A 183 -16.70 -0.91 17.33
N THR A 184 -16.98 0.18 16.60
CA THR A 184 -17.72 0.15 15.33
C THR A 184 -16.96 -0.72 14.33
N PRO A 185 -17.54 -1.85 13.88
CA PRO A 185 -16.92 -2.67 12.86
C PRO A 185 -17.03 -1.99 11.50
N ILE A 186 -16.05 -2.22 10.63
CA ILE A 186 -16.10 -1.77 9.24
C ILE A 186 -17.24 -2.50 8.52
N ASP A 187 -18.09 -1.74 7.84
CA ASP A 187 -19.37 -2.19 7.27
C ASP A 187 -19.27 -2.83 5.87
N ARG A 188 -18.07 -2.87 5.28
CA ARG A 188 -17.81 -3.34 3.92
C ARG A 188 -16.51 -4.11 3.82
N ASP A 189 -16.42 -4.98 2.83
CA ASP A 189 -15.26 -5.85 2.66
C ASP A 189 -14.01 -5.13 2.14
N SER A 190 -14.19 -4.04 1.39
CA SER A 190 -13.10 -3.32 0.74
C SER A 190 -13.17 -1.82 1.00
N LEU A 191 -12.04 -1.23 1.40
CA LEU A 191 -11.84 0.22 1.47
C LEU A 191 -10.84 0.61 0.39
N ILE A 192 -11.32 1.31 -0.65
CA ILE A 192 -10.53 1.72 -1.81
C ILE A 192 -10.36 3.25 -1.74
N MET A 193 -9.21 3.70 -1.23
CA MET A 193 -8.99 5.15 -1.04
C MET A 193 -8.70 5.83 -2.38
N PRO A 194 -9.05 7.13 -2.53
CA PRO A 194 -8.71 7.94 -3.69
C PRO A 194 -7.20 7.96 -3.97
N GLU A 195 -6.84 8.25 -5.21
CA GLU A 195 -5.45 8.46 -5.62
C GLU A 195 -4.92 9.78 -5.07
N ILE A 196 -3.66 9.76 -4.63
CA ILE A 196 -2.95 10.92 -4.12
C ILE A 196 -1.76 11.20 -5.04
N LEU A 197 -1.68 12.42 -5.57
CA LEU A 197 -0.59 12.85 -6.45
C LEU A 197 0.63 13.27 -5.63
N ILE A 198 1.79 12.72 -5.98
CA ILE A 198 3.10 13.08 -5.45
C ILE A 198 3.94 13.71 -6.57
N ASP A 199 4.14 15.01 -6.47
CA ASP A 199 4.95 15.78 -7.43
C ASP A 199 6.43 15.89 -7.03
N ASP A 200 6.77 15.53 -5.79
CA ASP A 200 8.12 15.58 -5.22
C ASP A 200 8.41 14.34 -4.36
N PHE A 201 9.52 13.66 -4.62
CA PHE A 201 9.97 12.51 -3.84
C PHE A 201 10.31 12.84 -2.38
N ASP A 202 10.64 14.10 -2.09
CA ASP A 202 11.01 14.55 -0.74
C ASP A 202 9.78 15.05 0.07
N CYS A 203 8.57 14.69 -0.37
CA CYS A 203 7.32 15.01 0.31
C CYS A 203 7.22 14.41 1.73
N ASN A 204 6.42 15.06 2.60
CA ASN A 204 6.08 14.50 3.90
C ASN A 204 4.99 13.44 3.75
N THR A 205 5.38 12.16 3.75
CA THR A 205 4.48 11.01 3.57
C THR A 205 3.34 10.98 4.59
N GLY A 206 3.61 11.37 5.85
CA GLY A 206 2.62 11.47 6.91
C GLY A 206 1.48 12.43 6.56
N LYS A 207 1.81 13.64 6.10
CA LYS A 207 0.82 14.65 5.68
C LYS A 207 0.06 14.23 4.43
N VAL A 208 0.78 13.67 3.46
CA VAL A 208 0.22 13.17 2.20
C VAL A 208 -0.85 12.10 2.46
N MET A 209 -0.56 11.13 3.32
CA MET A 209 -1.45 9.98 3.56
C MET A 209 -2.58 10.25 4.54
N LYS A 210 -2.54 11.39 5.27
CA LYS A 210 -3.55 11.71 6.29
C LYS A 210 -4.99 11.59 5.77
N PRO A 211 -5.37 12.13 4.59
CA PRO A 211 -6.74 12.00 4.09
C PRO A 211 -7.17 10.54 3.89
N ALA A 212 -6.26 9.69 3.39
CA ALA A 212 -6.55 8.26 3.22
C ALA A 212 -6.71 7.54 4.56
N PHE A 213 -5.91 7.89 5.57
CA PHE A 213 -6.07 7.34 6.90
C PHE A 213 -7.37 7.82 7.57
N ASP A 214 -7.69 9.11 7.50
CA ASP A 214 -8.94 9.63 8.04
C ASP A 214 -10.15 8.86 7.48
N MET A 215 -10.15 8.51 6.18
CA MET A 215 -11.21 7.68 5.57
C MET A 215 -11.32 6.28 6.19
N VAL A 216 -10.20 5.62 6.49
CA VAL A 216 -10.20 4.32 7.18
C VAL A 216 -10.74 4.45 8.60
N TRP A 217 -10.38 5.52 9.31
CA TRP A 217 -10.89 5.82 10.65
C TRP A 217 -12.39 6.15 10.63
N ASN A 218 -12.88 6.87 9.62
CA ASN A 218 -14.30 7.13 9.42
C ASN A 218 -15.09 5.84 9.22
N ALA A 219 -14.55 4.89 8.45
CA ALA A 219 -15.16 3.56 8.28
C ALA A 219 -15.22 2.76 9.59
N ALA A 220 -14.40 3.09 10.58
CA ALA A 220 -14.40 2.52 11.93
C ALA A 220 -15.10 3.43 12.98
N GLY A 221 -15.88 4.43 12.54
CA GLY A 221 -16.69 5.27 13.41
C GLY A 221 -15.94 6.38 14.16
N TYR A 222 -14.73 6.75 13.73
CA TYR A 222 -13.97 7.87 14.29
C TYR A 222 -13.99 9.08 13.34
N GLU A 223 -13.87 10.29 13.87
CA GLU A 223 -13.85 11.52 13.05
C GLU A 223 -12.59 11.64 12.16
N GLY A 224 -11.47 11.03 12.59
CA GLY A 224 -10.21 11.01 11.85
C GLY A 224 -9.12 10.28 12.63
N SER A 225 -7.92 10.20 12.06
CA SER A 225 -6.80 9.50 12.69
C SER A 225 -6.31 10.19 13.95
N MET A 226 -6.33 9.48 15.08
CA MET A 226 -5.83 9.97 16.36
C MET A 226 -4.29 9.96 16.46
N ASN A 227 -3.61 9.39 15.47
CA ASN A 227 -2.14 9.30 15.42
C ASN A 227 -1.48 10.61 14.96
N TYR A 228 -2.24 11.66 14.68
CA TYR A 228 -1.75 12.96 14.24
C TYR A 228 -1.81 14.01 15.35
N ASP A 229 -0.82 14.89 15.40
CA ASP A 229 -0.80 16.08 16.27
C ASP A 229 -1.68 17.21 15.71
N ASP A 230 -1.82 18.30 16.46
CA ASP A 230 -2.65 19.46 16.08
C ASP A 230 -2.12 20.19 14.84
N LYS A 231 -0.89 19.91 14.40
CA LYS A 231 -0.25 20.45 13.20
C LYS A 231 -0.30 19.47 12.02
N ASN A 232 -1.08 18.40 12.13
CA ASN A 232 -1.20 17.32 11.15
C ASN A 232 0.12 16.59 10.87
N ASN A 233 1.03 16.52 11.83
CA ASN A 233 2.19 15.62 11.75
C ASN A 233 1.85 14.28 12.41
N TRP A 234 2.33 13.20 11.82
CA TRP A 234 2.15 11.88 12.40
C TRP A 234 3.03 11.75 13.66
N LYS A 235 2.43 11.46 14.82
CA LYS A 235 3.06 11.58 16.15
C LYS A 235 4.24 10.64 16.38
N ASN A 236 4.36 9.56 15.62
CA ASN A 236 5.32 8.48 15.86
C ASN A 236 6.44 8.42 14.81
N ASP A 237 6.69 9.53 14.11
CA ASP A 237 7.74 9.65 13.10
C ASP A 237 9.12 9.58 13.78
N HIS A 238 9.56 8.37 14.09
CA HIS A 238 10.94 8.12 14.46
C HIS A 238 11.70 7.84 13.16
N SER A 239 12.24 8.92 12.60
CA SER A 239 13.25 8.92 11.54
C SER A 239 14.45 8.05 11.88
#